data_AF-A0A7Z9ZMU1-F1
#
_entry.id   AF-A0A7Z9ZMU1-F1
#
_cell.length_a   1.000
_cell.length_b   1.000
_cell.length_c   1.000
_cell.angle_alpha   90.00
_cell.angle_beta   90.00
_cell.angle_gamma   90.00
#
_symmetry.space_group_name_H-M   'P 1'
#
loop_
_entity.id
_entity.type
_entity.pdbx_description
1 polymer ?
#
loop_
_entity_poly.entity_id
_entity_poly.type
_entity_poly.pdbx_seq_one_letter_code
_entity_poly.pdbx_strand_id
1 'polypeptide(L)'
;LNPQAPVHILIVPNRHIVGVAEVEPEDESTLGRLFTVARRLAEEMGVTQGYRLVVNSGPLAGQSVFHLHVHLLGGRPLHWPPG
;
A
#
# COMPACT_ATOMS: atom_id res chain seq x y z
N LEU A 1 9.14 2.99 12.94
CA LEU A 1 7.74 2.78 12.50
C LEU A 1 6.99 4.09 12.74
N ASN A 2 6.67 4.83 11.67
CA ASN A 2 6.02 6.14 11.75
C ASN A 2 4.60 6.03 11.16
N PRO A 3 3.62 5.48 11.91
CA PRO A 3 2.26 5.31 11.42
C PRO A 3 1.63 6.66 11.08
N GLN A 4 0.94 6.76 9.93
CA GLN A 4 0.29 8.00 9.46
C GLN A 4 -1.22 7.98 9.71
N ALA A 5 -1.73 6.87 10.21
CA ALA A 5 -3.12 6.66 10.60
C ALA A 5 -3.16 5.56 11.68
N PRO A 6 -4.25 5.45 12.48
CA PRO A 6 -4.38 4.42 13.50
C PRO A 6 -4.16 3.00 12.96
N VAL A 7 -4.64 2.72 11.75
CA VAL A 7 -4.22 1.55 10.97
C VAL A 7 -3.29 2.02 9.86
N HIS A 8 -2.02 1.61 9.92
CA HIS A 8 -1.03 1.83 8.88
C HIS A 8 -0.22 0.54 8.67
N ILE A 9 -0.55 -0.22 7.63
CA ILE A 9 0.08 -1.50 7.30
C ILE A 9 0.83 -1.39 5.98
N LEU A 10 2.00 -2.03 5.88
CA LEU A 10 2.72 -2.22 4.63
C LEU A 10 2.46 -3.63 4.10
N ILE A 11 2.04 -3.74 2.85
CA ILE A 11 1.85 -5.01 2.14
C ILE A 11 2.95 -5.11 1.10
N VAL A 12 3.84 -6.08 1.28
CA VAL A 12 5.08 -6.24 0.51
C VAL A 12 5.08 -7.61 -0.16
N PRO A 13 5.33 -7.72 -1.48
CA PRO A 13 5.47 -9.02 -2.13
C PRO A 13 6.78 -9.68 -1.71
N ASN A 14 6.77 -11.02 -1.61
CA ASN A 14 7.98 -11.80 -1.32
C ASN A 14 9.01 -11.69 -2.45
N ARG A 15 8.56 -11.59 -3.71
CA ARG A 15 9.41 -11.27 -4.85
C ARG A 15 9.93 -9.85 -4.68
N HIS A 16 11.24 -9.66 -4.82
CA HIS A 16 11.82 -8.33 -4.84
C HIS A 16 11.49 -7.66 -6.19
N ILE A 17 10.71 -6.59 -6.11
CA ILE A 17 10.41 -5.66 -7.20
C ILE A 17 10.78 -4.29 -6.64
N VAL A 18 11.64 -3.53 -7.30
CA VAL A 18 12.20 -2.28 -6.75
C VAL A 18 11.11 -1.25 -6.46
N GLY A 19 10.12 -1.14 -7.34
CA GLY A 19 8.97 -0.24 -7.20
C GLY A 19 7.96 -0.50 -8.31
N VAL A 20 6.82 0.21 -8.25
CA VAL A 20 5.73 0.01 -9.23
C VAL A 20 6.12 0.39 -10.67
N ALA A 21 7.16 1.21 -10.85
CA ALA A 21 7.67 1.57 -12.17
C ALA A 21 8.43 0.44 -12.87
N GLU A 22 8.77 -0.65 -12.17
CA GLU A 22 9.55 -1.79 -12.69
C GLU A 22 8.72 -3.09 -12.71
N VAL A 23 7.39 -2.98 -12.70
CA VAL A 23 6.51 -4.15 -12.82
C VAL A 23 6.44 -4.59 -14.27
N GLU A 24 6.48 -5.90 -14.49
CA GLU A 24 6.34 -6.52 -15.80
C GLU A 24 5.00 -7.27 -15.91
N PRO A 25 4.54 -7.68 -17.11
CA PRO A 25 3.29 -8.44 -17.27
C PRO A 25 3.21 -9.71 -16.39
N GLU A 26 4.34 -10.32 -16.10
CA GLU A 26 4.45 -11.49 -15.21
C GLU A 26 4.05 -11.18 -13.75
N ASP A 27 4.14 -9.91 -13.33
CA ASP A 27 3.82 -9.46 -11.97
C ASP A 27 2.34 -9.16 -11.77
N GLU A 28 1.52 -9.13 -12.83
CA GLU A 28 0.09 -8.76 -12.74
C GLU A 28 -0.68 -9.55 -11.68
N SER A 29 -0.43 -10.86 -11.59
CA SER A 29 -1.05 -11.72 -10.57
C SER A 29 -0.62 -11.35 -9.14
N THR A 30 0.64 -10.96 -8.96
CA THR A 30 1.18 -10.48 -7.69
C THR A 30 0.53 -9.15 -7.33
N LEU A 31 0.43 -8.21 -8.27
CA LEU A 31 -0.22 -6.91 -8.06
C LEU A 31 -1.68 -7.06 -7.66
N GLY A 32 -2.45 -7.90 -8.37
CA GLY A 32 -3.83 -8.21 -8.00
C GLY A 32 -3.94 -8.83 -6.59
N ARG A 33 -2.98 -9.67 -6.21
CA ARG A 33 -2.92 -10.24 -4.85
C ARG A 33 -2.68 -9.17 -3.78
N LEU A 34 -1.89 -8.12 -4.06
CA LEU A 34 -1.69 -7.02 -3.10
C LEU A 34 -3.02 -6.35 -2.73
N PHE A 35 -3.91 -6.09 -3.69
CA PHE A 35 -5.21 -5.48 -3.45
C PHE A 35 -6.17 -6.40 -2.67
N THR A 36 -6.22 -7.68 -3.01
CA THR A 36 -7.10 -8.64 -2.30
C THR A 36 -6.63 -8.87 -0.86
N VAL A 37 -5.32 -8.91 -0.63
CA VAL A 37 -4.73 -8.92 0.72
C VAL A 37 -5.06 -7.64 1.47
N ALA A 38 -4.98 -6.47 0.82
CA ALA A 38 -5.32 -5.19 1.45
C ALA A 38 -6.77 -5.13 1.92
N ARG A 39 -7.73 -5.56 1.07
CA ARG A 39 -9.15 -5.66 1.45
C ARG A 39 -9.34 -6.57 2.67
N ARG A 40 -8.74 -7.76 2.65
CA ARG A 40 -8.82 -8.72 3.76
C ARG A 40 -8.25 -8.12 5.06
N LEU A 41 -7.10 -7.46 5.00
CA LEU A 41 -6.50 -6.81 6.18
C LEU A 41 -7.37 -5.66 6.69
N ALA A 42 -8.00 -4.89 5.80
CA ALA A 42 -8.93 -3.83 6.20
C ALA A 42 -10.14 -4.39 6.97
N GLU A 43 -10.65 -5.57 6.59
CA GLU A 43 -11.69 -6.29 7.32
C GLU A 43 -11.20 -6.77 8.68
N GLU A 44 -10.04 -7.42 8.73
CA GLU A 44 -9.43 -7.91 9.98
C GLU A 44 -9.15 -6.77 10.98
N MET A 45 -8.78 -5.59 10.49
CA MET A 45 -8.47 -4.41 11.31
C MET A 45 -9.69 -3.51 11.58
N GLY A 46 -10.88 -3.86 11.09
CA GLY A 46 -12.10 -3.10 11.36
C GLY A 46 -12.18 -1.72 10.71
N VAL A 47 -11.45 -1.47 9.60
CA VAL A 47 -11.44 -0.17 8.88
C VAL A 47 -12.28 -0.19 7.61
N THR A 48 -13.35 -0.99 7.61
CA THR A 48 -14.22 -1.22 6.44
C THR A 48 -15.09 -0.02 6.07
N GLN A 49 -15.26 0.96 6.96
CA GLN A 49 -15.95 2.23 6.66
C GLN A 49 -15.17 3.11 5.67
N GLY A 50 -13.88 2.84 5.48
CA GLY A 50 -13.05 3.57 4.53
C GLY A 50 -11.57 3.42 4.85
N TYR A 51 -10.78 3.22 3.81
CA TYR A 51 -9.32 3.18 3.86
C TYR A 51 -8.74 3.72 2.55
N ARG A 52 -7.45 4.07 2.56
CA ARG A 52 -6.70 4.47 1.36
C ARG A 52 -5.54 3.51 1.15
N LEU A 53 -5.38 3.11 -0.11
CA LEU A 53 -4.18 2.42 -0.59
C LEU A 53 -3.27 3.44 -1.25
N VAL A 54 -1.98 3.44 -0.89
CA VAL A 54 -0.97 4.31 -1.49
C VAL A 54 0.21 3.48 -1.95
N VAL A 55 0.66 3.75 -3.18
CA VAL A 55 1.89 3.20 -3.76
C VAL A 55 2.70 4.38 -4.27
N ASN A 56 3.91 4.54 -3.75
CA ASN A 56 4.79 5.64 -4.13
C ASN A 56 5.81 5.14 -5.16
N SER A 57 6.05 5.94 -6.20
CA SER A 57 7.06 5.66 -7.21
C SER A 57 8.10 6.78 -7.24
N GLY A 58 9.34 6.46 -6.88
CA GLY A 58 10.45 7.40 -6.84
C GLY A 58 10.46 8.34 -5.63
N PRO A 59 11.57 9.08 -5.43
CA PRO A 59 11.80 9.89 -4.25
C PRO A 59 10.84 11.08 -4.12
N LEU A 60 10.41 11.67 -5.24
CA LEU A 60 9.46 12.79 -5.23
C LEU A 60 8.05 12.39 -4.74
N ALA A 61 7.68 11.13 -4.90
CA ALA A 61 6.45 10.58 -4.33
C ALA A 61 6.63 10.09 -2.89
N GLY A 62 7.82 10.26 -2.28
CA GLY A 62 8.11 9.80 -0.93
C GLY A 62 8.48 8.32 -0.82
N GLN A 63 8.87 7.66 -1.92
CA GLN A 63 9.44 6.31 -1.84
C GLN A 63 10.81 6.36 -1.17
N SER A 64 10.94 5.77 0.01
CA SER A 64 12.19 5.71 0.79
C SER A 64 12.81 4.31 0.85
N VAL A 65 11.99 3.27 0.70
CA VAL A 65 12.43 1.87 0.57
C VAL A 65 12.14 1.40 -0.85
N PHE A 66 13.20 0.97 -1.54
CA PHE A 66 13.16 0.50 -2.93
C PHE A 66 12.84 -1.00 -3.00
N HIS A 67 11.68 -1.33 -2.43
CA HIS A 67 10.95 -2.59 -2.60
C HIS A 67 9.47 -2.20 -2.66
N LEU A 68 8.76 -2.58 -3.73
CA LEU A 68 7.33 -2.36 -3.93
C LEU A 68 6.55 -2.66 -2.64
N HIS A 69 5.77 -1.68 -2.18
CA HIS A 69 4.89 -1.85 -1.04
C HIS A 69 3.62 -1.03 -1.23
N VAL A 70 2.50 -1.56 -0.74
CA VAL A 70 1.24 -0.84 -0.64
C VAL A 70 1.04 -0.42 0.81
N HIS A 71 0.87 0.87 1.03
CA HIS A 71 0.40 1.38 2.31
C HIS A 71 -1.12 1.19 2.39
N LEU A 72 -1.59 0.54 3.45
CA LEU A 72 -3.00 0.51 3.85
C LEU A 72 -3.19 1.46 5.03
N LEU A 73 -3.94 2.55 4.82
CA LEU A 73 -4.20 3.61 5.79
C LEU A 73 -5.68 3.65 6.17
N GLY A 74 -6.02 3.63 7.45
CA GLY A 74 -7.40 3.66 7.92
C GLY A 74 -7.55 4.01 9.40
N GLY A 75 -8.80 4.00 9.88
CA GLY A 75 -9.13 4.27 11.29
C GLY A 75 -9.29 5.76 11.64
N ARG A 76 -9.28 6.63 10.63
CA ARG A 76 -9.63 8.06 10.74
C ARG A 76 -10.07 8.61 9.37
N PRO A 77 -10.76 9.76 9.29
CA PRO A 77 -10.93 10.48 8.04
C PRO A 77 -9.57 10.78 7.38
N LEU A 78 -9.48 10.55 6.07
CA LEU A 78 -8.29 10.81 5.26
C LEU A 78 -8.56 12.01 4.35
N HIS A 79 -7.74 13.05 4.47
CA HIS A 79 -7.95 14.30 3.74
C HIS A 79 -7.58 14.18 2.26
N TRP A 80 -7.98 15.21 1.51
CA TRP A 80 -7.63 15.45 0.12
C TRP A 80 -6.96 16.83 0.01
N PRO A 81 -5.83 16.99 -0.72
CA PRO A 81 -5.12 15.96 -1.51
C PRO A 81 -4.46 14.86 -0.64
N PRO A 82 -4.09 13.71 -1.24
CA PRO A 82 -3.64 12.51 -0.52
C PRO A 82 -2.13 12.49 -0.26
N GLY A 83 -1.65 13.55 0.39
CA GLY A 83 -0.25 13.95 0.42
C GLY A 83 -0.17 15.42 0.11
#